data_AF-A0A538KUW1-F1
#
_entry.id   AF-A0A538KUW1-F1
#
_cell.length_a   1.000
_cell.length_b   1.000
_cell.length_c   1.000
_cell.angle_alpha   90.00
_cell.angle_beta   90.00
_cell.angle_gamma   90.00
#
_symmetry.space_group_name_H-M   'P 1'
#
loop_
_entity.id
_entity.type
_entity.pdbx_description
1 polymer ?
#
loop_
_entity_poly.entity_id
_entity_poly.type
_entity_poly.pdbx_seq_one_letter_code
_entity_poly.pdbx_strand_id
1 'polypeptide(L)'
;MLPHLAVTGPGNVDVVWYGTTATGEPNGVCGNVAIQSPCTDSSGKPDGFPDYTDPKAPAWNVYLAQSTNALSASPIFKQAVANPAATHYGRICTNGLVCGASDRSLLDFISVGVDCSGFAHIAYGGNTKQQEAAGETFVHVANQTGGTALAPPAACATPVP
;
A
#
# COMPACT_ATOMS: atom_id res chain seq x y z
N MET A 1 -6.18 4.91 2.01
CA MET A 1 -4.89 4.26 1.79
C MET A 1 -4.57 4.35 0.32
N LEU A 2 -3.76 5.34 0.02
CA LEU A 2 -3.50 5.79 -1.35
C LEU A 2 -2.24 5.09 -1.83
N PRO A 3 -2.23 4.55 -3.06
CA PRO A 3 -0.97 4.13 -3.66
C PRO A 3 -0.03 5.33 -3.79
N HIS A 4 1.27 5.08 -3.77
CA HIS A 4 2.28 6.07 -4.14
C HIS A 4 2.98 5.65 -5.42
N LEU A 5 3.39 6.61 -6.25
CA LEU A 5 4.13 6.34 -7.48
C LEU A 5 5.37 7.22 -7.58
N ALA A 6 6.45 6.66 -8.11
CA ALA A 6 7.65 7.38 -8.50
C ALA A 6 7.82 7.30 -10.01
N VAL A 7 8.01 8.45 -10.65
CA VAL A 7 8.26 8.55 -12.09
C VAL A 7 9.65 9.13 -12.28
N THR A 8 10.52 8.40 -12.97
CA THR A 8 11.89 8.87 -13.23
C THR A 8 12.08 9.41 -14.64
N GLY A 9 11.15 9.09 -15.55
CA GLY A 9 11.14 9.58 -16.93
C GLY A 9 9.96 9.00 -17.72
N PRO A 10 9.83 9.37 -19.02
CA PRO A 10 8.76 8.84 -19.86
C PRO A 10 8.72 7.31 -19.83
N GLY A 11 7.56 6.75 -19.48
CA GLY A 11 7.34 5.31 -19.40
C GLY A 11 7.97 4.59 -18.20
N ASN A 12 8.81 5.25 -17.41
CA ASN A 12 9.50 4.68 -16.24
C ASN A 12 8.74 5.03 -14.97
N VAL A 13 8.06 4.05 -14.37
CA VAL A 13 7.24 4.24 -13.18
C VAL A 13 7.34 3.05 -12.24
N ASP A 14 7.47 3.35 -10.96
CA ASP A 14 7.21 2.43 -9.86
C ASP A 14 5.90 2.84 -9.17
N VAL A 15 5.04 1.89 -8.84
CA VAL A 15 3.80 2.08 -8.10
C VAL A 15 3.81 1.16 -6.89
N VAL A 16 3.50 1.68 -5.71
CA VAL A 16 3.44 0.92 -4.46
C VAL A 16 2.09 1.08 -3.77
N TRP A 17 1.61 0.00 -3.17
CA TRP A 17 0.35 -0.03 -2.41
C TRP A 17 0.39 -1.17 -1.39
N TYR A 18 -0.47 -1.11 -0.38
CA TYR A 18 -0.80 -2.30 0.39
C TYR A 18 -1.92 -3.06 -0.30
N GLY A 19 -1.75 -4.37 -0.43
CA GLY A 19 -2.73 -5.27 -1.02
C GLY A 19 -2.98 -6.48 -0.13
N THR A 20 -4.14 -7.08 -0.35
CA THR A 20 -4.52 -8.39 0.19
C THR A 20 -5.17 -9.20 -0.93
N THR A 21 -5.16 -10.53 -0.79
CA THR A 21 -5.90 -11.42 -1.69
C THR A 21 -7.34 -11.65 -1.25
N ALA A 22 -7.73 -11.16 -0.07
CA ALA A 22 -9.11 -11.19 0.39
C ALA A 22 -10.00 -10.23 -0.42
N THR A 23 -11.28 -10.59 -0.53
CA THR A 23 -12.31 -9.74 -1.15
C THR A 23 -13.21 -9.18 -0.07
N GLY A 24 -13.65 -7.94 -0.26
CA GLY A 24 -14.56 -7.23 0.63
C GLY A 24 -14.09 -5.80 0.93
N GLU A 25 -14.85 -5.14 1.79
CA GLU A 25 -14.70 -3.74 2.14
C GLU A 25 -13.66 -3.57 3.28
N PRO A 26 -12.49 -2.96 3.02
CA PRO A 26 -11.39 -2.93 3.99
C PRO A 26 -11.62 -1.99 5.18
N ASN A 27 -12.52 -1.02 5.07
CA ASN A 27 -12.81 -0.04 6.12
C ASN A 27 -13.59 -0.65 7.30
N GLY A 28 -14.24 -1.81 7.13
CA GLY A 28 -15.03 -2.49 8.17
C GLY A 28 -16.32 -1.77 8.59
N VAL A 29 -16.37 -0.44 8.49
CA VAL A 29 -17.51 0.43 8.76
C VAL A 29 -17.84 1.32 7.57
N CYS A 30 -19.14 1.48 7.32
CA CYS A 30 -19.70 2.22 6.21
C CYS A 30 -20.76 3.21 6.71
N GLY A 31 -21.02 4.27 5.94
CA GLY A 31 -22.02 5.29 6.28
C GLY A 31 -21.45 6.70 6.18
N ASN A 32 -21.85 7.59 7.09
CA ASN A 32 -21.38 8.96 7.18
C ASN A 32 -20.95 9.29 8.62
N VAL A 33 -20.44 10.51 8.84
CA VAL A 33 -19.95 10.95 10.16
C VAL A 33 -21.01 10.86 11.27
N ALA A 34 -22.29 11.01 10.95
CA ALA A 34 -23.37 10.96 11.94
C ALA A 34 -23.87 9.54 12.22
N ILE A 35 -23.84 8.65 11.21
CA ILE A 35 -24.36 7.28 11.30
C ILE A 35 -23.39 6.34 10.59
N GLN A 36 -22.78 5.44 11.38
CA GLN A 36 -21.91 4.37 10.89
C GLN A 36 -22.51 3.01 11.19
N SER A 37 -22.29 2.06 10.31
CA SER A 37 -22.76 0.67 10.42
C SER A 37 -21.73 -0.29 9.82
N PRO A 38 -21.76 -1.60 10.15
CA PRO A 38 -20.94 -2.58 9.44
C PRO A 38 -21.17 -2.50 7.93
N CYS A 39 -20.10 -2.61 7.14
CA CYS A 39 -20.22 -2.59 5.68
C CYS A 39 -21.00 -3.80 5.16
N THR A 40 -21.84 -3.57 4.15
CA THR A 40 -22.60 -4.61 3.43
C THR A 40 -22.40 -4.48 1.92
N ASP A 41 -22.45 -5.61 1.22
CA ASP A 41 -22.39 -5.65 -0.24
C ASP A 41 -23.72 -5.18 -0.87
N SER A 42 -23.77 -5.15 -2.21
CA SER A 42 -24.99 -4.75 -2.96
C SER A 42 -26.22 -5.64 -2.72
N SER A 43 -26.05 -6.81 -2.08
CA SER A 43 -27.13 -7.72 -1.68
C SER A 43 -27.53 -7.57 -0.21
N GLY A 44 -26.89 -6.67 0.54
CA GLY A 44 -27.14 -6.44 1.97
C GLY A 44 -26.43 -7.44 2.89
N LYS A 45 -25.51 -8.26 2.38
CA LYS A 45 -24.73 -9.20 3.20
C LYS A 45 -23.50 -8.50 3.79
N PRO A 46 -23.04 -8.85 5.01
CA PRO A 46 -21.81 -8.28 5.56
C PRO A 46 -20.62 -8.45 4.62
N ASP A 47 -19.93 -7.33 4.35
CA ASP A 47 -18.78 -7.24 3.43
C ASP A 47 -17.56 -6.54 4.07
N GLY A 48 -17.74 -5.93 5.25
CA GLY A 48 -16.65 -5.31 5.99
C GLY A 48 -15.62 -6.32 6.48
N PHE A 49 -14.34 -5.99 6.32
CA PHE A 49 -13.25 -6.76 6.90
C PHE A 49 -13.36 -6.79 8.43
N PRO A 50 -13.05 -7.93 9.06
CA PRO A 50 -13.04 -8.04 10.50
C PRO A 50 -11.84 -7.31 11.11
N ASP A 51 -11.88 -7.12 12.42
CA ASP A 51 -10.77 -6.60 13.21
C ASP A 51 -9.55 -7.55 13.20
N TYR A 52 -8.35 -7.03 13.48
CA TYR A 52 -7.09 -7.79 13.46
C TYR A 52 -7.09 -9.03 14.38
N THR A 53 -7.90 -8.99 15.45
CA THR A 53 -8.06 -10.10 16.40
C THR A 53 -8.78 -11.31 15.81
N ASP A 54 -9.52 -11.17 14.72
CA ASP A 54 -10.23 -12.28 14.09
C ASP A 54 -9.24 -13.29 13.47
N PRO A 55 -9.43 -14.61 13.66
CA PRO A 55 -8.59 -15.62 13.02
C PRO A 55 -8.64 -15.59 11.49
N LYS A 56 -9.68 -15.01 10.90
CA LYS A 56 -9.87 -14.80 9.46
C LYS A 56 -9.50 -13.39 8.99
N ALA A 57 -8.91 -12.56 9.86
CA ALA A 57 -8.44 -11.23 9.49
C ALA A 57 -7.51 -11.29 8.26
N PRO A 58 -7.86 -10.63 7.14
CA PRO A 58 -7.04 -10.60 5.94
C PRO A 58 -5.64 -10.10 6.22
N ALA A 59 -4.64 -10.76 5.63
CA ALA A 59 -3.26 -10.31 5.71
C ALA A 59 -2.98 -9.27 4.62
N TRP A 60 -2.32 -8.18 5.01
CA TRP A 60 -1.89 -7.12 4.10
C TRP A 60 -0.38 -7.17 3.86
N ASN A 61 0.02 -7.03 2.60
CA ASN A 61 1.41 -6.91 2.17
C ASN A 61 1.60 -5.62 1.37
N VAL A 62 2.85 -5.18 1.26
CA VAL A 62 3.25 -4.10 0.37
C VAL A 62 3.64 -4.70 -0.97
N TYR A 63 3.09 -4.13 -2.04
CA TYR A 63 3.38 -4.51 -3.40
C TYR A 63 4.10 -3.37 -4.13
N LEU A 64 4.96 -3.73 -5.07
CA LEU A 64 5.55 -2.85 -6.07
C LEU A 64 5.13 -3.35 -7.45
N ALA A 65 4.66 -2.45 -8.32
CA ALA A 65 4.57 -2.68 -9.76
C ALA A 65 5.48 -1.71 -10.50
N GLN A 66 6.32 -2.25 -11.38
CA GLN A 66 7.26 -1.47 -12.17
C GLN A 66 6.97 -1.58 -13.66
N SER A 67 7.09 -0.45 -14.38
CA SER A 67 7.08 -0.41 -15.84
C SER A 67 8.18 0.50 -16.36
N THR A 68 8.81 0.10 -17.47
CA THR A 68 9.74 0.93 -18.25
C THR A 68 9.13 1.39 -19.59
N ASN A 69 7.86 1.03 -19.84
CA ASN A 69 7.13 1.36 -21.07
C ASN A 69 5.67 1.79 -20.79
N ALA A 70 5.41 2.42 -19.64
CA ALA A 70 4.06 2.79 -19.19
C ALA A 70 3.29 3.72 -20.14
N LEU A 71 3.99 4.43 -21.04
CA LEU A 71 3.39 5.31 -22.05
C LEU A 71 3.19 4.63 -23.42
N SER A 72 3.56 3.36 -23.57
CA SER A 72 3.37 2.64 -24.82
C SER A 72 1.89 2.28 -25.06
N ALA A 73 1.53 1.98 -26.30
CA ALA A 73 0.18 1.52 -26.65
C ALA A 73 -0.20 0.19 -25.95
N SER A 74 0.80 -0.59 -25.51
CA SER A 74 0.63 -1.84 -24.78
C SER A 74 1.61 -1.87 -23.58
N PRO A 75 1.30 -1.16 -22.48
CA PRO A 75 2.21 -1.04 -21.34
C PRO A 75 2.33 -2.38 -20.59
N ILE A 76 3.52 -2.66 -20.07
CA ILE A 76 3.79 -3.87 -19.28
C ILE A 76 4.18 -3.45 -17.87
N PHE A 77 3.52 -4.04 -16.87
CA PHE A 77 3.87 -3.89 -15.47
C PHE A 77 4.28 -5.24 -14.88
N LYS A 78 5.41 -5.26 -14.17
CA LYS A 78 5.84 -6.41 -13.38
C LYS A 78 5.56 -6.13 -11.91
N GLN A 79 4.83 -7.02 -11.26
CA GLN A 79 4.44 -6.89 -9.86
C GLN A 79 5.26 -7.83 -8.97
N ALA A 80 5.63 -7.37 -7.78
CA ALA A 80 6.26 -8.17 -6.74
C ALA A 80 5.73 -7.77 -5.35
N VAL A 81 5.79 -8.71 -4.40
CA VAL A 81 5.62 -8.41 -2.97
C VAL A 81 6.95 -7.84 -2.46
N ALA A 82 6.91 -6.66 -1.83
CA ALA A 82 8.09 -5.92 -1.42
C ALA A 82 8.55 -6.24 0.02
N ASN A 83 7.70 -6.90 0.82
CA ASN A 83 7.94 -7.25 2.22
C ASN A 83 7.96 -8.78 2.40
N PRO A 84 8.77 -9.32 3.33
CA PRO A 84 8.92 -10.77 3.50
C PRO A 84 7.73 -11.46 4.20
N ALA A 85 6.94 -10.70 4.96
CA ALA A 85 5.80 -11.19 5.72
C ALA A 85 4.76 -10.08 5.89
N ALA A 86 3.49 -10.47 6.08
CA ALA A 86 2.37 -9.54 6.23
C ALA A 86 2.66 -8.45 7.26
N THR A 87 2.35 -7.21 6.88
CA THR A 87 2.66 -6.01 7.66
C THR A 87 1.48 -5.50 8.48
N HIS A 88 0.28 -6.03 8.25
CA HIS A 88 -0.95 -5.66 8.95
C HIS A 88 -2.04 -6.74 8.74
N TYR A 89 -3.04 -6.81 9.62
CA TYR A 89 -4.13 -7.77 9.55
C TYR A 89 -5.49 -7.14 9.83
N GLY A 90 -6.51 -7.49 9.06
CA GLY A 90 -7.89 -7.05 9.31
C GLY A 90 -8.23 -5.77 8.55
N ARG A 91 -9.11 -4.96 9.13
CA ARG A 91 -9.60 -3.71 8.56
C ARG A 91 -8.50 -2.63 8.49
N ILE A 92 -8.44 -1.92 7.37
CA ILE A 92 -7.69 -0.67 7.22
C ILE A 92 -8.69 0.40 6.79
N CYS A 93 -8.91 1.40 7.63
CA CYS A 93 -9.83 2.47 7.28
C CYS A 93 -9.17 3.68 6.60
N THR A 94 -9.74 3.96 5.44
CA THR A 94 -9.38 4.97 4.45
C THR A 94 -10.48 6.03 4.28
N ASN A 95 -11.63 5.84 4.94
CA ASN A 95 -12.82 6.67 4.82
C ASN A 95 -12.75 7.99 5.65
N GLY A 96 -11.54 8.44 5.99
CA GLY A 96 -11.27 9.67 6.73
C GLY A 96 -11.95 9.72 8.10
N LEU A 97 -12.79 10.74 8.33
CA LEU A 97 -13.53 10.90 9.59
C LEU A 97 -14.60 9.81 9.80
N VAL A 98 -15.00 9.13 8.73
CA VAL A 98 -16.02 8.05 8.76
C VAL A 98 -15.38 6.71 9.14
N CYS A 99 -14.22 6.72 9.79
CA CYS A 99 -13.58 5.50 10.28
C CYS A 99 -14.07 5.05 11.66
N GLY A 100 -14.62 5.95 12.48
CA GLY A 100 -15.13 5.59 13.81
C GLY A 100 -14.10 4.81 14.62
N ALA A 101 -14.46 3.59 15.06
CA ALA A 101 -13.58 2.67 15.77
C ALA A 101 -12.82 1.68 14.86
N SER A 102 -12.79 1.91 13.53
CA SER A 102 -11.96 1.13 12.60
C SER A 102 -10.51 1.56 12.63
N ASP A 103 -9.62 0.63 12.28
CA ASP A 103 -8.20 0.85 12.38
C ASP A 103 -7.69 1.91 11.38
N ARG A 104 -6.87 2.82 11.91
CA ARG A 104 -6.14 3.87 11.18
C ARG A 104 -4.66 3.90 11.55
N SER A 105 -4.16 2.84 12.17
CA SER A 105 -2.80 2.72 12.69
C SER A 105 -1.74 2.97 11.62
N LEU A 106 -1.99 2.54 10.38
CA LEU A 106 -1.07 2.70 9.25
C LEU A 106 -0.98 4.15 8.71
N LEU A 107 -1.83 5.07 9.19
CA LEU A 107 -1.81 6.51 8.89
C LEU A 107 -1.80 6.89 7.39
N ASP A 108 -2.26 6.00 6.51
CA ASP A 108 -2.14 6.16 5.05
C ASP A 108 -0.70 6.46 4.58
N PHE A 109 0.32 6.02 5.34
CA PHE A 109 1.72 6.32 5.05
C PHE A 109 2.37 5.24 4.19
N ILE A 110 2.51 5.52 2.90
CA ILE A 110 3.34 4.74 1.98
C ILE A 110 4.02 5.67 0.98
N SER A 111 5.29 5.44 0.71
CA SER A 111 6.06 6.20 -0.27
C SER A 111 7.07 5.30 -0.97
N VAL A 112 7.37 5.64 -2.22
CA VAL A 112 8.47 5.04 -2.98
C VAL A 112 9.32 6.15 -3.57
N GLY A 113 10.65 6.03 -3.43
CA GLY A 113 11.64 6.82 -4.13
C GLY A 113 12.51 5.92 -5.01
N VAL A 114 13.18 6.52 -5.99
CA VAL A 114 14.12 5.82 -6.86
C VAL A 114 15.48 6.48 -6.73
N ASP A 115 16.53 5.70 -6.48
CA ASP A 115 17.89 6.21 -6.35
C ASP A 115 18.53 6.52 -7.72
N CYS A 116 19.75 7.04 -7.71
CA CYS A 116 20.49 7.33 -8.94
C CYS A 116 20.97 6.07 -9.69
N SER A 117 20.84 4.89 -9.09
CA SER A 117 21.06 3.60 -9.75
C SER A 117 19.79 3.06 -10.41
N GLY A 118 18.64 3.72 -10.21
CA GLY A 118 17.34 3.31 -10.75
C GLY A 118 16.60 2.27 -9.89
N PHE A 119 17.01 2.07 -8.63
CA PHE A 119 16.38 1.10 -7.72
C PHE A 119 15.37 1.74 -6.78
N ALA A 120 14.28 1.02 -6.53
CA ALA A 120 13.19 1.46 -5.66
C ALA A 120 13.53 1.35 -4.17
N HIS A 121 13.10 2.34 -3.40
CA HIS A 121 13.16 2.39 -1.93
C HIS A 121 11.78 2.76 -1.39
N ILE A 122 11.18 1.89 -0.61
CA ILE A 122 9.80 2.01 -0.14
C ILE A 122 9.82 2.23 1.37
N ALA A 123 9.16 3.27 1.85
CA ALA A 123 8.88 3.47 3.28
C ALA A 123 7.37 3.35 3.52
N TYR A 124 6.97 2.56 4.52
CA TYR A 124 5.56 2.23 4.78
C TYR A 124 5.29 2.01 6.26
N GLY A 125 4.09 2.33 6.72
CA GLY A 125 3.63 2.00 8.08
C GLY A 125 3.27 0.53 8.24
N GLY A 126 3.43 -0.04 9.43
CA GLY A 126 3.10 -1.43 9.68
C GLY A 126 2.98 -1.77 11.16
N ASN A 127 2.19 -2.80 11.44
CA ASN A 127 2.03 -3.44 12.72
C ASN A 127 1.54 -4.88 12.53
N THR A 128 2.26 -5.84 13.11
CA THR A 128 1.73 -7.20 13.26
C THR A 128 0.57 -7.21 14.26
N LYS A 129 -0.19 -8.31 14.32
CA LYS A 129 -1.24 -8.49 15.36
C LYS A 129 -0.72 -8.24 16.78
N GLN A 130 0.53 -8.60 17.05
CA GLN A 130 1.16 -8.43 18.37
C GLN A 130 1.47 -6.96 18.64
N GLN A 131 1.97 -6.23 17.65
CA GLN A 131 2.27 -4.80 17.73
C GLN A 131 0.99 -3.97 17.85
N GLU A 132 -0.04 -4.32 17.07
CA GLU A 132 -1.35 -3.66 17.16
C GLU A 132 -2.00 -3.87 18.53
N ALA A 133 -1.93 -5.08 19.09
CA ALA A 133 -2.39 -5.35 20.45
C ALA A 133 -1.63 -4.55 21.52
N ALA A 134 -0.37 -4.19 21.26
CA ALA A 134 0.44 -3.33 22.13
C ALA A 134 0.24 -1.83 21.87
N GLY A 135 -0.60 -1.45 20.89
CA GLY A 135 -0.78 -0.05 20.50
C GLY A 135 0.43 0.53 19.76
N GLU A 136 1.25 -0.33 19.13
CA GLU A 136 2.47 0.04 18.45
C GLU A 136 2.28 0.07 16.94
N THR A 137 2.89 1.06 16.28
CA THR A 137 3.01 1.12 14.82
C THR A 137 4.40 1.60 14.46
N PHE A 138 5.00 0.95 13.47
CA PHE A 138 6.36 1.20 13.04
C PHE A 138 6.40 1.67 11.59
N VAL A 139 7.45 2.41 11.26
CA VAL A 139 7.84 2.67 9.87
C VAL A 139 8.83 1.59 9.44
N HIS A 140 8.52 0.91 8.35
CA HIS A 140 9.34 -0.10 7.73
C HIS A 140 9.93 0.41 6.42
N VAL A 141 11.02 -0.21 6.00
CA VAL A 141 11.68 0.08 4.71
C VAL A 141 11.84 -1.21 3.93
N ALA A 142 11.55 -1.16 2.63
CA ALA A 142 11.88 -2.21 1.68
C ALA A 142 12.73 -1.62 0.53
N ASN A 143 13.84 -2.27 0.22
CA ASN A 143 14.76 -1.84 -0.83
C ASN A 143 14.76 -2.86 -1.95
N GLN A 144 14.70 -2.39 -3.19
CA GLN A 144 14.98 -3.22 -4.35
C GLN A 144 16.47 -3.58 -4.36
N THR A 145 16.78 -4.87 -4.34
CA THR A 145 18.16 -5.38 -4.31
C THR A 145 18.60 -6.02 -5.63
N GLY A 146 17.69 -6.10 -6.60
CA GLY A 146 17.96 -6.67 -7.92
C GLY A 146 16.76 -6.56 -8.87
N GLY A 147 16.88 -7.17 -10.04
CA GLY A 147 15.87 -7.07 -11.10
C GLY A 147 16.10 -5.87 -12.02
N THR A 148 15.03 -5.41 -12.67
CA THR A 148 15.08 -4.26 -13.59
C THR A 148 15.23 -2.96 -12.81
N ALA A 149 16.19 -2.13 -13.20
CA ALA A 149 16.29 -0.75 -12.74
C ALA A 149 15.50 0.16 -13.70
N LEU A 150 14.88 1.21 -13.17
CA LEU A 150 14.35 2.30 -13.97
C LEU A 150 15.49 3.16 -14.54
N ALA A 151 15.18 3.99 -15.53
CA ALA A 151 16.06 5.12 -15.84
C ALA A 151 16.28 5.97 -14.56
N PRO A 152 17.51 6.44 -14.27
CA PRO A 152 17.75 7.29 -13.12
C PRO A 152 16.89 8.56 -13.14
N PRO A 153 16.46 9.08 -11.97
CA PRO A 153 15.78 10.36 -11.88
C PRO A 153 16.59 11.49 -12.54
N ALA A 154 15.91 12.47 -13.15
CA ALA A 154 16.56 13.61 -13.81
C ALA A 154 17.53 14.38 -12.89
N ALA A 155 17.26 14.43 -11.58
CA ALA A 155 18.11 15.05 -10.58
C ALA A 155 19.49 14.37 -10.42
N CYS A 156 19.66 13.15 -10.93
CA CYS A 156 20.91 12.40 -10.92
C CYS A 156 21.82 12.70 -12.13
N ALA A 157 21.35 13.49 -13.10
CA ALA A 157 22.21 13.93 -14.19
C ALA A 157 23.29 14.88 -13.65
N THR A 158 24.56 14.56 -13.90
CA THR A 158 25.67 15.51 -13.66
C THR A 158 25.43 16.78 -14.48
N PRO A 159 25.63 18.00 -13.95
CA PRO A 159 25.54 19.22 -14.74
C PRO A 159 26.43 19.12 -15.97
N VAL A 160 25.87 19.43 -17.15
CA VAL A 160 26.69 19.58 -18.37
C VAL A 160 27.54 20.85 -18.18
N PRO A 161 28.88 20.78 -18.32
CA PRO A 161 29.74 21.95 -18.21
C PRO A 161 29.49 22.99 -19.31
#